data_AF-A0A146FZ65-F1
#
_entry.id   AF-A0A146FZ65-F1
#
_cell.length_a   1.000
_cell.length_b   1.000
_cell.length_c   1.000
_cell.angle_alpha   90.00
_cell.angle_beta   90.00
_cell.angle_gamma   90.00
#
_symmetry.space_group_name_H-M   'P 1'
#
loop_
_entity.id
_entity.type
_entity.pdbx_description
1 polymer ?
#
loop_
_entity_poly.entity_id
_entity_poly.type
_entity_poly.pdbx_seq_one_letter_code
_entity_poly.pdbx_strand_id
1 'polypeptide(L)'
;MKLSKSIPESMRHTLVKASSAIFEPVETILEKSGKTQKAQKLRKLQHQCIGLSEDQWQYINDYFVTEELLHLALQEREKELQNNKKIKSEQPASDDLNEFNSYKEKLRKSERKLEALNNDVRSTEGVMKLLEWKLGHTPLYRAMSFQRCDSKWYLRDTWLREKCAKNGGCCGRSCGCCEKPQCTRSDREVLGHCTPMCICCRSYRGRTITIHTDDFVTLGQVDLIPREAKRYAHSKAVYERRIEFDPKKERTDKISARLMNAYVWGLDGRRG
;
A
#
# COMPACT_ATOMS: atom_id res chain seq x y z
N MET A 1 6.61 19.27 -23.54
CA MET A 1 5.59 18.70 -24.45
C MET A 1 4.23 18.71 -23.79
N LYS A 2 3.20 19.29 -24.43
CA LYS A 2 1.81 19.37 -23.95
C LYS A 2 0.88 18.30 -24.58
N LEU A 3 1.44 17.25 -25.20
CA LEU A 3 0.67 16.22 -25.94
C LEU A 3 -0.42 15.53 -25.11
N SER A 4 -0.22 15.37 -23.80
CA SER A 4 -1.22 14.70 -22.94
C SER A 4 -2.54 15.47 -22.88
N LYS A 5 -2.53 16.80 -23.02
CA LYS A 5 -3.74 17.64 -23.01
C LYS A 5 -4.53 17.60 -24.32
N SER A 6 -3.90 17.19 -25.43
CA SER A 6 -4.53 17.13 -26.75
C SER A 6 -5.03 15.73 -27.12
N ILE A 7 -4.67 14.70 -26.35
CA ILE A 7 -5.14 13.32 -26.57
C ILE A 7 -6.57 13.18 -26.03
N PRO A 8 -7.55 12.76 -26.85
CA PRO A 8 -8.89 12.45 -26.40
C PRO A 8 -8.91 11.29 -25.39
N GLU A 9 -9.80 11.38 -24.42
CA GLU A 9 -9.90 10.41 -23.34
C GLU A 9 -10.21 8.98 -23.84
N SER A 10 -11.08 8.88 -24.84
CA SER A 10 -11.43 7.61 -25.51
C SER A 10 -10.25 6.90 -26.17
N MET A 11 -9.23 7.66 -26.60
CA MET A 11 -8.04 7.10 -27.24
C MET A 11 -6.92 6.80 -26.25
N ARG A 12 -6.94 7.43 -25.08
CA ARG A 12 -5.81 7.43 -24.15
C ARG A 12 -5.47 6.03 -23.66
N HIS A 13 -6.48 5.24 -23.29
CA HIS A 13 -6.27 3.87 -22.84
C HIS A 13 -5.56 3.01 -23.90
N THR A 14 -5.98 3.11 -25.16
CA THR A 14 -5.36 2.41 -26.30
C THR A 14 -3.93 2.88 -26.55
N LEU A 15 -3.68 4.19 -26.50
CA LEU A 15 -2.35 4.76 -26.67
C LEU A 15 -1.38 4.33 -25.56
N VAL A 16 -1.84 4.27 -24.31
CA VAL A 16 -1.02 3.75 -23.19
C VAL A 16 -0.61 2.30 -23.46
N LYS A 17 -1.55 1.43 -23.89
CA LYS A 17 -1.24 0.03 -24.23
C LYS A 17 -0.26 -0.08 -25.40
N ALA A 18 -0.49 0.64 -26.49
CA ALA A 18 0.37 0.62 -27.66
C ALA A 18 1.79 1.14 -27.34
N SER A 19 1.89 2.24 -26.59
CA SER A 19 3.17 2.78 -26.11
C SER A 19 3.93 1.75 -25.30
N SER A 20 3.25 1.08 -24.35
CA SER A 20 3.91 0.08 -23.50
C SER A 20 4.44 -1.10 -24.28
N ALA A 21 3.71 -1.60 -25.29
CA ALA A 21 4.18 -2.68 -26.15
C ALA A 21 5.50 -2.31 -26.89
N ILE A 22 5.70 -1.03 -27.20
CA ILE A 22 6.91 -0.53 -27.87
C ILE A 22 8.06 -0.32 -26.87
N PHE A 23 7.77 0.30 -25.72
CA PHE A 23 8.82 0.78 -24.82
C PHE A 23 9.23 -0.21 -23.72
N GLU A 24 8.37 -1.15 -23.33
CA GLU A 24 8.72 -2.14 -22.30
C GLU A 24 9.94 -3.01 -22.66
N PRO A 25 10.11 -3.46 -23.93
CA PRO A 25 11.34 -4.14 -24.35
C PRO A 25 12.58 -3.24 -24.21
N VAL A 26 12.46 -1.95 -24.56
CA VAL A 26 13.56 -0.97 -24.46
C VAL A 26 13.92 -0.71 -22.99
N GLU A 27 12.92 -0.55 -22.13
CA GLU A 27 13.09 -0.44 -20.68
C GLU A 27 13.85 -1.66 -20.13
N THR A 28 13.46 -2.87 -20.53
CA THR A 28 14.11 -4.12 -20.11
C THR A 28 15.58 -4.17 -20.54
N ILE A 29 15.91 -3.75 -21.75
CA ILE A 29 17.30 -3.68 -22.25
C ILE A 29 18.11 -2.68 -21.42
N LEU A 30 17.54 -1.50 -21.12
CA LEU A 30 18.19 -0.49 -20.29
C LEU A 30 18.47 -1.03 -18.88
N GLU A 31 17.51 -1.72 -18.27
CA GLU A 31 17.66 -2.32 -16.94
C GLU A 31 18.73 -3.40 -16.90
N LYS A 32 18.70 -4.34 -17.86
CA LYS A 32 19.72 -5.41 -17.98
C LYS A 32 21.13 -4.85 -18.21
N SER A 33 21.23 -3.68 -18.83
CA SER A 33 22.50 -2.97 -19.07
C SER A 33 22.93 -2.09 -17.89
N GLY A 34 22.26 -2.16 -16.73
CA GLY A 34 22.53 -1.32 -15.56
C GLY A 34 22.07 0.15 -15.70
N LYS A 35 21.44 0.53 -16.81
CA LYS A 35 20.98 1.90 -17.11
C LYS A 35 19.58 2.17 -16.52
N THR A 36 19.36 1.76 -15.28
CA THR A 36 18.06 1.77 -14.59
C THR A 36 17.46 3.18 -14.48
N GLN A 37 18.29 4.20 -14.24
CA GLN A 37 17.86 5.62 -14.24
C GLN A 37 17.33 6.07 -15.61
N LYS A 38 17.92 5.58 -16.72
CA LYS A 38 17.42 5.89 -18.06
C LYS A 38 16.08 5.21 -18.31
N ALA A 39 15.89 3.97 -17.85
CA ALA A 39 14.61 3.28 -17.92
C ALA A 39 13.50 4.05 -17.15
N GLN A 40 13.79 4.52 -15.94
CA GLN A 40 12.84 5.31 -15.16
C GLN A 40 12.51 6.67 -15.80
N LYS A 41 13.50 7.35 -16.38
CA LYS A 41 13.27 8.58 -17.15
C LYS A 41 12.40 8.33 -18.37
N LEU A 42 12.58 7.20 -19.07
CA LEU A 42 11.77 6.81 -20.22
C LEU A 42 10.31 6.55 -19.82
N ARG A 43 10.06 5.84 -18.71
CA ARG A 43 8.69 5.63 -18.18
C ARG A 43 8.02 6.94 -17.81
N LYS A 44 8.73 7.83 -17.11
CA LYS A 44 8.23 9.17 -16.76
C LYS A 44 7.93 9.99 -18.01
N LEU A 45 8.75 9.91 -19.05
CA LEU A 45 8.50 10.59 -20.32
C LEU A 45 7.25 10.05 -21.02
N GLN A 46 7.08 8.72 -21.11
CA GLN A 46 5.84 8.12 -21.63
C GLN A 46 4.61 8.64 -20.89
N HIS A 47 4.66 8.61 -19.55
CA HIS A 47 3.58 9.15 -18.71
C HIS A 47 3.35 10.65 -18.97
N GLN A 48 4.40 11.44 -19.16
CA GLN A 48 4.28 12.87 -19.40
C GLN A 48 3.64 13.20 -20.76
N CYS A 49 4.01 12.43 -21.79
CA CYS A 49 3.53 12.59 -23.16
C CYS A 49 2.10 12.11 -23.33
N ILE A 50 1.74 10.94 -22.80
CA ILE A 50 0.45 10.29 -23.05
C ILE A 50 -0.54 10.54 -21.91
N GLY A 51 -0.07 10.58 -20.66
CA GLY A 51 -0.93 10.58 -19.48
C GLY A 51 -1.55 9.20 -19.21
N LEU A 52 -2.51 9.17 -18.27
CA LEU A 52 -3.35 8.02 -17.96
C LEU A 52 -4.81 8.42 -18.12
N SER A 53 -5.68 7.45 -18.44
CA SER A 53 -7.12 7.67 -18.50
C SER A 53 -7.70 7.92 -17.11
N GLU A 54 -8.92 8.44 -17.03
CA GLU A 54 -9.64 8.64 -15.77
C GLU A 54 -9.76 7.33 -14.99
N ASP A 55 -10.16 6.24 -15.66
CA ASP A 55 -10.21 4.90 -15.04
C ASP A 55 -8.83 4.44 -14.55
N GLN A 56 -7.77 4.71 -15.32
CA GLN A 56 -6.42 4.34 -14.91
C GLN A 56 -5.94 5.17 -13.72
N TRP A 57 -6.28 6.46 -13.65
CA TRP A 57 -6.03 7.28 -12.47
C TRP A 57 -6.80 6.79 -11.26
N GLN A 58 -8.05 6.36 -11.45
CA GLN A 58 -8.84 5.76 -10.39
C GLN A 58 -8.19 4.49 -9.86
N TYR A 59 -7.74 3.58 -10.74
CA TYR A 59 -7.02 2.38 -10.33
C TYR A 59 -5.72 2.69 -9.57
N ILE A 60 -4.99 3.76 -9.94
CA ILE A 60 -3.80 4.21 -9.21
C ILE A 60 -4.17 4.70 -7.79
N ASN A 61 -5.25 5.46 -7.67
CA ASN A 61 -5.75 5.92 -6.37
C ASN A 61 -6.16 4.73 -5.51
N ASP A 62 -6.96 3.82 -6.07
CA ASP A 62 -7.39 2.60 -5.40
C ASP A 62 -6.19 1.75 -4.97
N TYR A 63 -5.12 1.68 -5.78
CA TYR A 63 -3.90 0.94 -5.43
C TYR A 63 -3.24 1.49 -4.16
N PHE A 64 -2.99 2.80 -4.10
CA PHE A 64 -2.34 3.41 -2.94
C PHE A 64 -3.18 3.28 -1.67
N VAL A 65 -4.51 3.37 -1.79
CA VAL A 65 -5.38 3.22 -0.64
C VAL A 65 -5.50 1.75 -0.22
N THR A 66 -5.69 0.83 -1.16
CA THR A 66 -5.76 -0.62 -0.89
C THR A 66 -4.46 -1.10 -0.24
N GLU A 67 -3.30 -0.60 -0.67
CA GLU A 67 -2.00 -0.86 -0.03
C GLU A 67 -1.98 -0.38 1.43
N GLU A 68 -2.45 0.84 1.69
CA GLU A 68 -2.53 1.36 3.06
C GLU A 68 -3.45 0.50 3.93
N LEU A 69 -4.62 0.10 3.42
CA LEU A 69 -5.56 -0.78 4.11
C LEU A 69 -4.97 -2.17 4.36
N LEU A 70 -4.19 -2.69 3.41
CA LEU A 70 -3.49 -3.97 3.60
C LEU A 70 -2.49 -3.87 4.75
N HIS A 71 -1.67 -2.81 4.79
CA HIS A 71 -0.73 -2.59 5.89
C HIS A 71 -1.44 -2.42 7.24
N LEU A 72 -2.59 -1.75 7.26
CA LEU A 72 -3.42 -1.61 8.46
C LEU A 72 -3.94 -2.96 8.96
N ALA A 73 -4.54 -3.76 8.07
CA ALA A 73 -5.08 -5.07 8.40
C ALA A 73 -3.98 -6.04 8.87
N LEU A 74 -2.82 -6.03 8.22
CA LEU A 74 -1.67 -6.86 8.59
C LEU A 74 -1.15 -6.53 9.99
N GLN A 75 -1.05 -5.23 10.35
CA GLN A 75 -0.58 -4.82 11.67
C GLN A 75 -1.58 -5.13 12.78
N GLU A 76 -2.89 -4.95 12.54
CA GLU A 76 -3.91 -5.35 13.53
C GLU A 76 -3.97 -6.88 13.67
N ARG A 77 -3.79 -7.64 12.58
CA ARG A 77 -3.65 -9.10 12.60
C ARG A 77 -2.45 -9.55 13.42
N GLU A 78 -1.28 -8.97 13.19
CA GLU A 78 -0.05 -9.31 13.95
C GLU A 78 -0.25 -9.05 15.44
N LYS A 79 -0.89 -7.93 15.79
CA LYS A 79 -1.25 -7.64 17.19
C LYS A 79 -2.18 -8.69 17.77
N GLU A 80 -3.25 -9.06 17.06
CA GLU A 80 -4.18 -10.08 17.54
C GLU A 80 -3.50 -11.46 17.65
N LEU A 81 -2.54 -11.76 16.78
CA LEU A 81 -1.75 -12.99 16.86
C LEU A 81 -0.89 -13.03 18.12
N GLN A 82 -0.25 -11.91 18.47
CA GLN A 82 0.51 -11.79 19.73
C GLN A 82 -0.41 -11.90 20.96
N ASN A 83 -1.61 -11.30 20.90
CA ASN A 83 -2.63 -11.43 21.94
C ASN A 83 -3.08 -12.89 22.10
N ASN A 84 -3.36 -13.60 21.00
CA ASN A 84 -3.76 -15.00 21.01
C ASN A 84 -2.68 -15.90 21.62
N LYS A 85 -1.41 -15.68 21.26
CA LYS A 85 -0.26 -16.39 21.87
C LYS A 85 -0.18 -16.16 23.37
N LYS A 86 -0.36 -14.90 23.81
CA LYS A 86 -0.38 -14.55 25.24
C LYS A 86 -1.53 -15.26 25.98
N ILE A 87 -2.74 -15.23 25.43
CA ILE A 87 -3.88 -15.96 26.01
C ILE A 87 -3.53 -17.45 26.15
N LYS A 88 -3.02 -18.09 25.10
CA LYS A 88 -2.62 -19.51 25.14
C LYS A 88 -1.55 -19.82 26.18
N SER A 89 -0.61 -18.90 26.44
CA SER A 89 0.39 -19.08 27.50
C SER A 89 -0.17 -18.89 28.91
N GLU A 90 -1.31 -18.22 29.06
CA GLU A 90 -2.02 -17.99 30.32
C GLU A 90 -3.09 -19.07 30.59
N GLN A 91 -2.96 -20.25 29.98
CA GLN A 91 -3.87 -21.35 30.23
C GLN A 91 -3.91 -21.68 31.74
N PRO A 92 -5.11 -21.68 32.38
CA PRO A 92 -5.21 -21.91 33.81
C PRO A 92 -4.72 -23.33 34.16
N ALA A 93 -3.96 -23.42 35.24
CA ALA A 93 -3.52 -24.69 35.84
C ALA A 93 -4.51 -25.20 36.90
N SER A 94 -5.50 -24.38 37.30
CA SER A 94 -6.55 -24.74 38.25
C SER A 94 -7.69 -25.47 37.55
N ASP A 95 -8.39 -26.33 38.28
CA ASP A 95 -9.66 -26.96 37.85
C ASP A 95 -10.87 -26.06 38.12
N ASP A 96 -10.67 -24.76 38.40
CA ASP A 96 -11.79 -23.84 38.60
C ASP A 96 -12.57 -23.66 37.29
N LEU A 97 -13.82 -24.10 37.31
CA LEU A 97 -14.68 -24.14 36.13
C LEU A 97 -14.96 -22.73 35.58
N ASN A 98 -15.01 -21.71 36.43
CA ASN A 98 -15.27 -20.32 36.02
C ASN A 98 -14.03 -19.72 35.34
N GLU A 99 -12.84 -19.94 35.90
CA GLU A 99 -11.56 -19.54 35.30
C GLU A 99 -11.37 -20.20 33.93
N PHE A 100 -11.65 -21.50 33.84
CA PHE A 100 -11.54 -22.24 32.59
C PHE A 100 -12.54 -21.77 31.51
N ASN A 101 -13.80 -21.50 31.89
CA ASN A 101 -14.81 -20.97 30.98
C ASN A 101 -14.45 -19.55 30.50
N SER A 102 -13.95 -18.69 31.39
CA SER A 102 -13.48 -17.34 31.05
C SER A 102 -12.30 -17.38 30.08
N TYR A 103 -11.33 -18.27 30.31
CA TYR A 103 -10.22 -18.53 29.40
C TYR A 103 -10.71 -18.96 28.02
N LYS A 104 -11.60 -19.96 27.95
CA LYS A 104 -12.17 -20.44 26.68
C LYS A 104 -12.88 -19.34 25.90
N GLU A 105 -13.64 -18.49 26.56
CA GLU A 105 -14.35 -17.40 25.86
C GLU A 105 -13.38 -16.33 25.34
N LYS A 106 -12.34 -15.98 26.11
CA LYS A 106 -11.27 -15.08 25.65
C LYS A 106 -10.55 -15.65 24.42
N LEU A 107 -10.20 -16.94 24.47
CA LEU A 107 -9.53 -17.63 23.36
C LEU A 107 -10.42 -17.64 22.12
N ARG A 108 -11.69 -18.07 22.26
CA ARG A 108 -12.67 -18.10 21.16
C ARG A 108 -12.88 -16.73 20.52
N LYS A 109 -12.97 -15.68 21.34
CA LYS A 109 -13.10 -14.29 20.86
C LYS A 109 -11.88 -13.86 20.06
N SER A 110 -10.68 -14.18 20.54
CA SER A 110 -9.42 -13.88 19.84
C SER A 110 -9.32 -14.65 18.52
N GLU A 111 -9.69 -15.93 18.50
CA GLU A 111 -9.68 -16.77 17.29
C GLU A 111 -10.66 -16.27 16.22
N ARG A 112 -11.89 -15.92 16.60
CA ARG A 112 -12.86 -15.30 15.68
C ARG A 112 -12.34 -13.98 15.10
N LYS A 113 -11.68 -13.17 15.92
CA LYS A 113 -11.08 -11.91 15.47
C LYS A 113 -9.91 -12.15 14.50
N LEU A 114 -9.06 -13.16 14.76
CA LEU A 114 -8.02 -13.57 13.83
C LEU A 114 -8.59 -14.05 12.49
N GLU A 115 -9.66 -14.83 12.52
CA GLU A 115 -10.35 -15.29 11.31
C GLU A 115 -10.88 -14.12 10.48
N ALA A 116 -11.57 -13.17 11.11
CA ALA A 116 -12.04 -11.95 10.44
C ALA A 116 -10.89 -11.16 9.82
N LEU A 117 -9.79 -10.94 10.55
CA LEU A 117 -8.62 -10.23 10.05
C LEU A 117 -7.90 -11.00 8.92
N ASN A 118 -7.88 -12.33 8.97
CA ASN A 118 -7.35 -13.14 7.87
C ASN A 118 -8.18 -12.98 6.60
N ASN A 119 -9.51 -12.93 6.73
CA ASN A 119 -10.41 -12.69 5.61
C ASN A 119 -10.21 -11.27 5.05
N ASP A 120 -10.10 -10.27 5.92
CA ASP A 120 -9.80 -8.87 5.53
C ASP A 120 -8.51 -8.76 4.71
N VAL A 121 -7.43 -9.38 5.20
CA VAL A 121 -6.15 -9.42 4.50
C VAL A 121 -6.29 -10.13 3.15
N ARG A 122 -6.92 -11.31 3.10
CA ARG A 122 -7.10 -12.07 1.86
C ARG A 122 -7.90 -11.30 0.81
N SER A 123 -9.00 -10.67 1.23
CA SER A 123 -9.84 -9.83 0.36
C SER A 123 -9.05 -8.65 -0.19
N THR A 124 -8.30 -7.95 0.67
CA THR A 124 -7.47 -6.80 0.27
C THR A 124 -6.35 -7.21 -0.68
N GLU A 125 -5.68 -8.34 -0.43
CA GLU A 125 -4.68 -8.93 -1.33
C GLU A 125 -5.29 -9.30 -2.70
N GLY A 126 -6.54 -9.76 -2.72
CA GLY A 126 -7.29 -10.03 -3.96
C GLY A 126 -7.50 -8.77 -4.80
N VAL A 127 -7.90 -7.66 -4.15
CA VAL A 127 -8.06 -6.35 -4.81
C VAL A 127 -6.71 -5.84 -5.33
N MET A 128 -5.65 -5.94 -4.52
CA MET A 128 -4.29 -5.57 -4.95
C MET A 128 -3.92 -6.31 -6.25
N LYS A 129 -4.05 -7.64 -6.30
CA LYS A 129 -3.74 -8.43 -7.51
C LYS A 129 -4.53 -7.99 -8.74
N LEU A 130 -5.82 -7.66 -8.57
CA LEU A 130 -6.62 -7.15 -9.68
C LEU A 130 -6.11 -5.80 -10.17
N LEU A 131 -5.80 -4.88 -9.27
CA LEU A 131 -5.27 -3.56 -9.61
C LEU A 131 -3.91 -3.68 -10.28
N GLU A 132 -3.03 -4.56 -9.80
CA GLU A 132 -1.75 -4.87 -10.43
C GLU A 132 -1.94 -5.37 -11.87
N TRP A 133 -2.93 -6.24 -12.11
CA TRP A 133 -3.27 -6.69 -13.47
C TRP A 133 -3.80 -5.55 -14.36
N LYS A 134 -4.72 -4.73 -13.84
CA LYS A 134 -5.30 -3.58 -14.56
C LYS A 134 -4.27 -2.50 -14.88
N LEU A 135 -3.25 -2.36 -14.03
CA LEU A 135 -2.25 -1.30 -14.12
C LEU A 135 -0.93 -1.76 -14.73
N GLY A 136 -0.69 -3.07 -14.86
CA GLY A 136 0.60 -3.66 -15.26
C GLY A 136 1.20 -3.04 -16.52
N HIS A 137 0.34 -2.75 -17.50
CA HIS A 137 0.76 -2.14 -18.76
C HIS A 137 0.97 -0.63 -18.68
N THR A 138 0.76 0.04 -17.56
CA THR A 138 0.95 1.49 -17.44
C THR A 138 2.42 1.82 -17.13
N PRO A 139 3.00 2.88 -17.73
CA PRO A 139 4.38 3.28 -17.42
C PRO A 139 4.57 3.69 -15.95
N LEU A 140 3.51 4.21 -15.32
CA LEU A 140 3.50 4.57 -13.91
C LEU A 140 3.65 3.31 -13.04
N TYR A 141 2.82 2.29 -13.24
CA TYR A 141 2.92 1.06 -12.46
C TYR A 141 4.24 0.32 -12.70
N ARG A 142 4.72 0.24 -13.95
CA ARG A 142 6.05 -0.34 -14.22
C ARG A 142 7.16 0.39 -13.48
N ALA A 143 7.08 1.72 -13.40
CA ALA A 143 8.05 2.52 -12.65
C ALA A 143 7.99 2.21 -11.15
N MET A 144 6.79 2.16 -10.58
CA MET A 144 6.55 1.81 -9.17
C MET A 144 7.02 0.38 -8.84
N SER A 145 6.67 -0.59 -9.68
CA SER A 145 7.07 -2.00 -9.52
C SER A 145 8.59 -2.14 -9.52
N PHE A 146 9.28 -1.48 -10.47
CA PHE A 146 10.73 -1.47 -10.51
C PHE A 146 11.37 -0.88 -9.25
N GLN A 147 10.81 0.21 -8.70
CA GLN A 147 11.30 0.78 -7.44
C GLN A 147 11.26 -0.24 -6.30
N ARG A 148 10.22 -1.05 -6.27
CA ARG A 148 9.91 -2.00 -5.20
C ARG A 148 10.68 -3.32 -5.31
N CYS A 149 11.39 -3.56 -6.42
CA CYS A 149 12.33 -4.69 -6.52
C CYS A 149 13.47 -4.59 -5.49
N ASP A 150 13.81 -3.38 -5.04
CA ASP A 150 14.68 -3.20 -3.89
C ASP A 150 13.89 -3.39 -2.59
N SER A 151 14.30 -4.36 -1.77
CA SER A 151 13.64 -4.63 -0.48
C SER A 151 13.69 -3.46 0.50
N LYS A 152 14.59 -2.47 0.30
CA LYS A 152 14.70 -1.27 1.14
C LYS A 152 14.10 -0.01 0.51
N TRP A 153 13.29 -0.13 -0.54
CA TRP A 153 12.79 1.02 -1.32
C TRP A 153 12.14 2.09 -0.44
N TYR A 154 11.35 1.64 0.54
CA TYR A 154 10.59 2.50 1.44
C TYR A 154 11.48 3.25 2.46
N LEU A 155 12.73 2.82 2.68
CA LEU A 155 13.69 3.50 3.55
C LEU A 155 14.61 4.47 2.80
N ARG A 156 14.78 4.28 1.49
CA ARG A 156 15.72 5.07 0.68
C ARG A 156 15.30 6.52 0.53
N ASP A 157 13.99 6.75 0.47
CA ASP A 157 13.45 8.08 0.27
C ASP A 157 13.22 8.79 1.62
N THR A 158 13.86 9.97 1.78
CA THR A 158 13.76 10.75 3.01
C THR A 158 12.35 11.24 3.28
N TRP A 159 11.58 11.52 2.23
CA TRP A 159 10.21 11.99 2.36
C TRP A 159 9.27 10.90 2.89
N LEU A 160 9.48 9.62 2.56
CA LEU A 160 8.73 8.51 3.17
C LEU A 160 8.95 8.42 4.68
N ARG A 161 10.20 8.57 5.11
CA ARG A 161 10.56 8.62 6.54
C ARG A 161 9.94 9.83 7.23
N GLU A 162 10.01 11.01 6.60
CA GLU A 162 9.36 12.23 7.10
C GLU A 162 7.83 12.09 7.18
N LYS A 163 7.20 11.48 6.18
CA LYS A 163 5.75 11.20 6.15
C LYS A 163 5.39 10.31 7.34
N CYS A 164 6.12 9.22 7.54
CA CYS A 164 5.95 8.34 8.68
C CYS A 164 6.09 9.12 10.01
N ALA A 165 7.14 9.93 10.17
CA ALA A 165 7.35 10.74 11.37
C ALA A 165 6.21 11.75 11.62
N LYS A 166 5.76 12.47 10.58
CA LYS A 166 4.66 13.45 10.65
C LYS A 166 3.32 12.82 11.01
N ASN A 167 3.08 11.59 10.54
CA ASN A 167 1.90 10.80 10.93
C ASN A 167 2.01 10.25 12.37
N GLY A 168 3.04 10.62 13.15
CA GLY A 168 3.30 10.12 14.50
C GLY A 168 3.91 8.71 14.54
N GLY A 169 4.51 8.29 13.43
CA GLY A 169 5.09 6.96 13.23
C GLY A 169 6.51 6.80 13.79
N CYS A 170 7.02 5.58 13.68
CA CYS A 170 8.30 5.13 14.23
C CYS A 170 9.53 5.80 13.61
N CYS A 171 9.44 6.37 12.40
CA CYS A 171 10.58 7.05 11.77
C CYS A 171 10.99 8.36 12.46
N GLY A 172 10.11 8.95 13.28
CA GLY A 172 10.46 10.08 14.15
C GLY A 172 11.05 9.65 15.49
N ARG A 173 11.37 8.35 15.68
CA ARG A 173 11.78 7.75 16.94
C ARG A 173 12.96 6.80 16.74
N SER A 174 13.59 6.39 17.85
CA SER A 174 14.70 5.43 17.87
C SER A 174 14.29 3.96 17.94
N CYS A 175 12.99 3.63 17.88
CA CYS A 175 12.51 2.25 18.10
C CYS A 175 12.83 1.27 16.95
N GLY A 176 13.25 1.75 15.78
CA GLY A 176 13.68 0.92 14.66
C GLY A 176 12.60 0.04 14.01
N CYS A 177 11.32 0.19 14.37
CA CYS A 177 10.26 -0.70 13.88
C CYS A 177 10.08 -0.66 12.36
N CYS A 178 10.39 0.46 11.69
CA CYS A 178 10.29 0.55 10.24
C CYS A 178 11.39 -0.26 9.53
N GLU A 179 12.47 -0.62 10.19
CA GLU A 179 13.56 -1.40 9.56
C GLU A 179 13.33 -2.92 9.67
N LYS A 180 12.25 -3.32 10.34
CA LYS A 180 11.88 -4.72 10.61
C LYS A 180 10.62 -5.10 9.83
N PRO A 181 10.44 -6.39 9.50
CA PRO A 181 9.17 -6.88 8.96
C PRO A 181 7.99 -6.51 9.85
N GLN A 182 6.91 -6.05 9.24
CA GLN A 182 5.71 -5.61 9.97
C GLN A 182 4.79 -6.74 10.40
N CYS A 183 4.90 -7.90 9.75
CA CYS A 183 4.14 -9.11 10.09
C CYS A 183 4.99 -10.36 9.87
N THR A 184 4.75 -11.41 10.65
CA THR A 184 5.47 -12.68 10.54
C THR A 184 4.74 -13.71 9.65
N ARG A 185 4.07 -13.27 8.58
CA ARG A 185 3.41 -14.20 7.64
C ARG A 185 4.50 -14.94 6.85
N SER A 186 4.48 -16.27 6.90
CA SER A 186 5.54 -17.15 6.36
C SER A 186 5.73 -17.05 4.85
N ASP A 187 4.76 -16.47 4.14
CA ASP A 187 4.77 -16.32 2.68
C ASP A 187 5.22 -14.92 2.22
N ARG A 188 5.25 -13.91 3.11
CA ARG A 188 5.65 -12.53 2.77
C ARG A 188 6.18 -11.77 3.98
N GLU A 189 7.43 -11.31 3.90
CA GLU A 189 7.90 -10.21 4.74
C GLU A 189 7.32 -8.90 4.20
N VAL A 190 6.34 -8.36 4.91
CA VAL A 190 5.77 -7.05 4.55
C VAL A 190 6.65 -5.98 5.19
N LEU A 191 7.51 -5.40 4.36
CA LEU A 191 8.39 -4.30 4.71
C LEU A 191 7.73 -2.97 4.35
N GLY A 192 7.90 -1.97 5.21
CA GLY A 192 7.31 -0.65 4.99
C GLY A 192 7.38 0.25 6.20
N HIS A 193 6.79 1.44 6.09
CA HIS A 193 6.57 2.30 7.25
C HIS A 193 5.37 1.86 8.08
N CYS A 194 5.49 2.06 9.39
CA CYS A 194 4.41 1.73 10.30
C CYS A 194 3.14 2.54 9.99
N THR A 195 2.00 1.90 10.22
CA THR A 195 0.70 2.57 10.20
C THR A 195 0.33 2.99 11.64
N PRO A 196 -0.80 3.69 11.85
CA PRO A 196 -1.40 3.85 13.17
C PRO A 196 -1.56 2.56 13.99
N MET A 197 -1.70 1.40 13.34
CA MET A 197 -1.94 0.10 13.99
C MET A 197 -0.67 -0.57 14.52
N CYS A 198 0.51 -0.02 14.22
CA CYS A 198 1.76 -0.54 14.78
C CYS A 198 1.72 -0.52 16.32
N ILE A 199 2.07 -1.65 16.94
CA ILE A 199 2.04 -1.85 18.40
C ILE A 199 2.90 -0.80 19.12
N CYS A 200 4.10 -0.50 18.58
CA CYS A 200 4.97 0.54 19.12
C CYS A 200 4.32 1.93 19.02
N CYS A 201 3.77 2.29 17.86
CA CYS A 201 3.06 3.57 17.67
C CYS A 201 1.87 3.71 18.63
N ARG A 202 1.09 2.64 18.79
CA ARG A 202 -0.10 2.63 19.64
C ARG A 202 0.27 2.78 21.11
N SER A 203 1.30 2.05 21.56
CA SER A 203 1.80 2.13 22.95
C SER A 203 2.30 3.53 23.26
N TYR A 204 3.10 4.11 22.37
CA TYR A 204 3.60 5.49 22.53
C TYR A 204 2.48 6.53 22.56
N ARG A 205 1.45 6.36 21.71
CA ARG A 205 0.30 7.27 21.64
C ARG A 205 -0.60 7.19 22.87
N GLY A 206 -0.60 6.06 23.58
CA GLY A 206 -1.46 5.82 24.75
C GLY A 206 -2.96 5.71 24.45
N ARG A 207 -3.39 5.84 23.19
CA ARG A 207 -4.79 5.71 22.76
C ARG A 207 -4.93 4.97 21.44
N THR A 208 -6.08 4.35 21.24
CA THR A 208 -6.43 3.69 19.97
C THR A 208 -6.92 4.75 18.98
N ILE A 209 -6.47 4.67 17.73
CA ILE A 209 -7.12 5.41 16.64
C ILE A 209 -8.18 4.50 16.01
N THR A 210 -9.39 5.03 15.91
CA THR A 210 -10.42 4.46 15.04
C THR A 210 -10.10 4.81 13.60
N ILE A 211 -10.09 3.79 12.74
CA ILE A 211 -9.94 3.97 11.30
C ILE A 211 -11.31 3.75 10.71
N HIS A 212 -11.80 4.77 10.03
CA HIS A 212 -13.01 4.67 9.25
C HIS A 212 -12.62 4.35 7.80
N THR A 213 -13.35 3.39 7.23
CA THR A 213 -13.32 3.10 5.80
C THR A 213 -14.61 3.65 5.21
N ASP A 214 -14.51 4.76 4.48
CA ASP A 214 -15.65 5.30 3.74
C ASP A 214 -15.67 4.66 2.35
N ASP A 215 -16.79 4.04 1.97
CA ASP A 215 -17.01 3.52 0.62
C ASP A 215 -17.28 4.70 -0.33
N PHE A 216 -16.34 5.03 -1.22
CA PHE A 216 -16.59 5.97 -2.30
C PHE A 216 -17.12 5.22 -3.52
N VAL A 217 -18.35 5.49 -3.94
CA VAL A 217 -18.88 4.90 -5.17
C VAL A 217 -18.54 5.78 -6.36
N THR A 218 -17.74 5.27 -7.30
CA THR A 218 -17.84 5.65 -8.72
C THR A 218 -17.74 4.41 -9.60
N LEU A 219 -18.77 4.22 -10.42
CA LEU A 219 -19.07 3.05 -11.25
C LEU A 219 -17.99 2.74 -12.30
N GLY A 220 -17.67 1.45 -12.47
CA GLY A 220 -17.00 0.91 -13.66
C GLY A 220 -16.19 -0.38 -13.42
N GLN A 221 -16.75 -1.53 -13.82
CA GLN A 221 -16.12 -2.87 -13.84
C GLN A 221 -15.75 -3.50 -12.48
N VAL A 222 -16.70 -3.53 -11.54
CA VAL A 222 -16.56 -4.17 -10.22
C VAL A 222 -16.99 -5.66 -10.22
N ASP A 223 -17.28 -6.24 -11.38
CA ASP A 223 -17.85 -7.59 -11.49
C ASP A 223 -16.83 -8.72 -11.24
N LEU A 224 -15.54 -8.40 -11.26
CA LEU A 224 -14.45 -9.35 -11.00
C LEU A 224 -14.02 -9.38 -9.51
N ILE A 225 -14.54 -8.49 -8.67
CA ILE A 225 -14.18 -8.41 -7.25
C ILE A 225 -15.26 -9.13 -6.43
N PRO A 226 -14.90 -10.16 -5.62
CA PRO A 226 -15.83 -10.79 -4.69
C PRO A 226 -16.54 -9.74 -3.83
N ARG A 227 -17.81 -9.94 -3.50
CA ARG A 227 -18.64 -8.97 -2.76
C ARG A 227 -17.97 -8.48 -1.47
N GLU A 228 -17.31 -9.39 -0.76
CA GLU A 228 -16.56 -9.13 0.49
C GLU A 228 -15.33 -8.25 0.30
N ALA A 229 -14.79 -8.22 -0.92
CA ALA A 229 -13.63 -7.43 -1.31
C ALA A 229 -14.00 -6.06 -1.90
N LYS A 230 -15.28 -5.85 -2.27
CA LYS A 230 -15.76 -4.57 -2.79
C LYS A 230 -15.62 -3.43 -1.79
N ARG A 231 -15.76 -3.69 -0.48
CA ARG A 231 -15.53 -2.71 0.61
C ARG A 231 -14.08 -2.26 0.76
N TYR A 232 -13.15 -2.80 -0.04
CA TYR A 232 -11.74 -2.38 -0.09
C TYR A 232 -11.40 -1.67 -1.39
N ALA A 233 -12.16 -1.95 -2.46
CA ALA A 233 -12.10 -1.20 -3.69
C ALA A 233 -12.84 0.13 -3.46
N HIS A 234 -12.15 1.25 -3.68
CA HIS A 234 -12.69 2.60 -3.52
C HIS A 234 -12.94 3.06 -2.07
N SER A 235 -12.36 2.35 -1.10
CA SER A 235 -12.41 2.80 0.29
C SER A 235 -11.40 3.92 0.53
N LYS A 236 -11.63 4.74 1.55
CA LYS A 236 -10.60 5.66 2.08
C LYS A 236 -10.36 5.40 3.55
N ALA A 237 -9.10 5.28 3.96
CA ALA A 237 -8.75 5.30 5.37
C ALA A 237 -8.76 6.74 5.89
N VAL A 238 -9.55 7.01 6.94
CA VAL A 238 -9.60 8.32 7.61
C VAL A 238 -9.12 8.17 9.05
N TYR A 239 -8.05 8.90 9.40
CA TYR A 239 -7.50 8.95 10.76
C TYR A 239 -6.65 10.21 11.01
N GLU A 240 -6.45 10.54 12.29
CA GLU A 240 -5.71 11.72 12.75
C GLU A 240 -4.29 11.79 12.16
N ARG A 241 -3.89 12.97 11.65
CA ARG A 241 -2.59 13.27 11.03
C ARG A 241 -2.27 12.46 9.76
N ARG A 242 -3.27 11.81 9.13
CA ARG A 242 -3.07 11.21 7.80
C ARG A 242 -2.78 12.30 6.78
N ILE A 243 -1.62 12.22 6.12
CA ILE A 243 -1.31 13.06 4.97
C ILE A 243 -2.09 12.56 3.76
N GLU A 244 -3.01 13.39 3.27
CA GLU A 244 -3.75 13.15 2.03
C GLU A 244 -2.94 13.65 0.83
N PHE A 245 -3.09 12.97 -0.30
CA PHE A 245 -2.47 13.32 -1.57
C PHE A 245 -3.31 12.77 -2.70
N ASP A 246 -3.16 13.38 -3.87
CA ASP A 246 -3.79 12.95 -5.12
C ASP A 246 -2.67 12.71 -6.15
N PRO A 247 -2.29 11.45 -6.44
CA PRO A 247 -1.30 11.08 -7.44
C PRO A 247 -1.45 11.85 -8.78
N LYS A 248 -2.69 12.14 -9.20
CA LYS A 248 -2.98 12.87 -10.45
C LYS A 248 -2.49 14.31 -10.42
N LYS A 249 -2.38 14.91 -9.23
CA LYS A 249 -1.91 16.28 -9.00
C LYS A 249 -0.38 16.39 -8.88
N GLU A 250 0.40 15.38 -9.25
CA GLU A 250 1.87 15.41 -9.15
C GLU A 250 2.57 16.58 -9.85
N ARG A 251 1.88 17.29 -10.76
CA ARG A 251 2.41 18.47 -11.45
C ARG A 251 2.05 19.80 -10.78
N THR A 252 1.01 19.81 -9.98
CA THR A 252 0.39 21.03 -9.42
C THR A 252 0.45 21.06 -7.90
N ASP A 253 0.54 19.90 -7.25
CA ASP A 253 0.64 19.76 -5.82
C ASP A 253 2.01 19.21 -5.41
N LYS A 254 2.67 19.91 -4.49
CA LYS A 254 4.03 19.59 -4.03
C LYS A 254 4.08 18.30 -3.21
N ILE A 255 3.02 17.98 -2.48
CA ILE A 255 2.94 16.76 -1.67
C ILE A 255 2.80 15.55 -2.59
N SER A 256 1.88 15.60 -3.55
CA SER A 256 1.72 14.59 -4.60
C SER A 256 2.99 14.41 -5.43
N ALA A 257 3.68 15.48 -5.80
CA ALA A 257 4.94 15.40 -6.55
C ALA A 257 6.01 14.62 -5.77
N ARG A 258 6.15 14.91 -4.47
CA ARG A 258 7.08 14.20 -3.57
C ARG A 258 6.69 12.74 -3.40
N LEU A 259 5.41 12.45 -3.22
CA LEU A 259 4.91 11.08 -3.14
C LEU A 259 5.19 10.30 -4.42
N MET A 260 4.83 10.85 -5.57
CA MET A 260 5.05 10.19 -6.85
C MET A 260 6.53 9.95 -7.09
N ASN A 261 7.40 10.89 -6.71
CA ASN A 261 8.82 10.64 -6.81
C ASN A 261 9.30 9.54 -5.85
N ALA A 262 8.85 9.54 -4.60
CA ALA A 262 9.26 8.56 -3.61
C ALA A 262 8.78 7.14 -3.91
N TYR A 263 7.51 6.98 -4.32
CA TYR A 263 6.87 5.68 -4.55
C TYR A 263 7.02 5.16 -5.98
N VAL A 264 7.13 6.06 -6.97
CA VAL A 264 7.01 5.68 -8.39
C VAL A 264 8.29 5.97 -9.16
N TRP A 265 8.74 7.22 -9.20
CA TRP A 265 9.80 7.61 -10.12
C TRP A 265 11.20 7.29 -9.60
N GLY A 266 11.46 7.56 -8.32
CA GLY A 266 12.77 7.45 -7.69
C GLY A 266 13.88 8.15 -8.46
N LEU A 267 13.59 9.33 -9.01
CA LEU A 267 14.49 10.10 -9.88
C LEU A 267 15.22 11.24 -9.14
N ASP A 268 15.18 11.26 -7.82
CA ASP A 268 16.01 12.20 -7.05
C ASP A 268 17.49 11.88 -7.28
N GLY A 269 18.27 12.92 -7.57
CA GLY A 269 19.69 12.86 -7.97
C GLY A 269 20.66 12.28 -6.93
N ARG A 270 20.16 11.59 -5.90
CA ARG A 270 20.94 10.82 -4.92
C ARG A 270 21.11 9.35 -5.30
N ARG A 271 20.77 8.98 -6.53
CA ARG A 271 21.00 7.65 -7.12
C ARG A 271 22.06 7.75 -8.21
N GLY A 272 23.25 8.18 -7.79
CA GLY A 272 24.51 8.02 -8.51
C GLY A 272 25.34 7.01 -7.75
#